data_AF-A0A7Z8L6X8-F1
#
_entry.id   AF-A0A7Z8L6X8-F1
#
_cell.length_a   1.000
_cell.length_b   1.000
_cell.length_c   1.000
_cell.angle_alpha   90.00
_cell.angle_beta   90.00
_cell.angle_gamma   90.00
#
_symmetry.space_group_name_H-M   'P 1'
#
loop_
_entity.id
_entity.type
_entity.pdbx_description
1 polymer ?
#
loop_
_entity_poly.entity_id
_entity_poly.type
_entity_poly.pdbx_seq_one_letter_code
_entity_poly.pdbx_strand_id
1 'polypeptide(L)'
;VEIAALADIPLPQGLRHRLEQGIARQLPPNAADPGRLGLAAFARQIRGAGHAMSTGNQLSRLMQQIPGSDADERLDVMAWYFPTLALRETRDRRWRRWNDGLEKTLITAMHSGSNGEVWLPGSRVRYAQSFGPAADLMATAMAVLNLQASYRYLPLRG
;
A
#
# COMPACT_ATOMS: atom_id res chain seq x y z
N VAL A 1 -22.50 -5.95 -0.43
CA VAL A 1 -22.83 -7.39 -0.33
C VAL A 1 -22.63 -7.91 1.08
N GLU A 2 -21.44 -7.78 1.66
CA GLU A 2 -21.20 -8.21 3.06
C GLU A 2 -22.02 -7.42 4.09
N ILE A 3 -22.27 -6.12 3.88
CA ILE A 3 -23.14 -5.29 4.75
C ILE A 3 -24.61 -5.78 4.72
N ALA A 4 -25.07 -6.29 3.57
CA ALA A 4 -26.43 -6.83 3.47
C ALA A 4 -26.55 -8.23 4.09
N ALA A 5 -25.47 -9.01 4.08
CA ALA A 5 -25.39 -10.29 4.78
C ALA A 5 -25.32 -10.11 6.30
N LEU A 6 -24.70 -9.03 6.79
CA LEU A 6 -24.71 -8.64 8.21
C LEU A 6 -26.07 -8.10 8.69
N ALA A 7 -26.94 -7.69 7.76
CA ALA A 7 -28.25 -7.09 8.05
C ALA A 7 -29.44 -8.01 7.68
N ASP A 8 -29.16 -9.26 7.30
CA ASP A 8 -30.14 -10.25 6.84
C ASP A 8 -31.09 -9.75 5.72
N ILE A 9 -30.58 -8.85 4.88
CA ILE A 9 -31.34 -8.30 3.76
C ILE A 9 -31.14 -9.21 2.54
N PRO A 10 -32.18 -9.91 2.04
CA PRO A 10 -32.05 -10.78 0.88
C PRO A 10 -31.76 -9.95 -0.37
N LEU A 11 -30.52 -10.02 -0.85
CA LEU A 11 -30.12 -9.37 -2.09
C LEU A 11 -30.28 -10.31 -3.28
N PRO A 12 -30.98 -9.88 -4.35
CA PRO A 12 -31.03 -10.63 -5.61
C PRO A 12 -29.62 -10.89 -6.16
N GLN A 13 -29.35 -12.09 -6.68
CA GLN A 13 -28.02 -12.49 -7.16
C GLN A 13 -27.40 -11.49 -8.16
N GLY A 14 -28.22 -10.93 -9.06
CA GLY A 14 -27.79 -9.92 -10.03
C GLY A 14 -27.41 -8.55 -9.43
N LEU A 15 -27.92 -8.21 -8.24
CA LEU A 15 -27.55 -7.01 -7.50
C LEU A 15 -26.27 -7.25 -6.68
N ARG A 16 -26.10 -8.48 -6.18
CA ARG A 16 -24.89 -8.92 -5.47
C ARG A 16 -23.66 -8.79 -6.37
N HIS A 17 -23.74 -9.32 -7.59
CA HIS A 17 -22.66 -9.25 -8.57
C HIS A 17 -22.35 -7.80 -8.99
N ARG A 18 -23.39 -6.98 -9.20
CA ARG A 18 -23.24 -5.54 -9.51
C ARG A 18 -22.66 -4.72 -8.36
N LEU A 19 -22.92 -5.06 -7.10
CA LEU A 19 -22.36 -4.35 -5.94
C LEU A 19 -20.92 -4.79 -5.65
N GLU A 20 -20.59 -6.07 -5.86
CA GLU A 20 -19.20 -6.56 -5.85
C GLU A 20 -18.36 -5.90 -6.94
N GLN A 21 -18.96 -5.66 -8.11
CA GLN A 21 -18.33 -4.95 -9.23
C GLN A 21 -18.43 -3.42 -9.13
N GLY A 22 -19.40 -2.88 -8.41
CA GLY A 22 -19.77 -1.46 -8.43
C GLY A 22 -19.12 -0.59 -7.35
N ILE A 23 -18.55 -1.20 -6.30
CA ILE A 23 -17.80 -0.44 -5.27
C ILE A 23 -16.37 -0.14 -5.74
N ALA A 24 -15.89 -0.81 -6.78
CA ALA A 24 -14.63 -0.51 -7.44
C ALA A 24 -14.90 -0.31 -8.92
N ARG A 25 -14.95 0.97 -9.36
CA ARG A 25 -14.86 1.37 -10.77
C ARG A 25 -13.94 0.39 -11.51
N GLN A 26 -14.42 -0.23 -12.61
CA GLN A 26 -13.58 -1.15 -13.39
C GLN A 26 -12.26 -0.43 -13.73
N LEU A 27 -11.19 -0.92 -13.12
CA LEU A 27 -9.86 -0.38 -13.29
C LEU A 27 -9.32 -0.89 -14.63
N PRO A 28 -8.62 -0.03 -15.40
CA PRO A 28 -8.04 -0.44 -16.68
C PRO A 28 -7.21 -1.72 -16.54
N PRO A 29 -7.16 -2.59 -17.56
CA PRO A 29 -6.57 -3.93 -17.46
C PRO A 29 -5.07 -3.96 -17.09
N ASN A 30 -4.35 -2.85 -17.27
CA ASN A 30 -2.93 -2.71 -16.88
C ASN A 30 -2.72 -2.03 -15.52
N ALA A 31 -3.77 -1.84 -14.71
CA ALA A 31 -3.82 -0.88 -13.60
C ALA A 31 -3.82 -1.48 -12.19
N ALA A 32 -3.28 -2.68 -12.01
CA ALA A 32 -3.05 -3.28 -10.68
C ALA A 32 -1.72 -2.78 -10.07
N ASP A 33 -1.52 -1.46 -10.08
CA ASP A 33 -0.44 -0.81 -9.35
C ASP A 33 -0.64 -1.10 -7.85
N PRO A 34 0.42 -1.54 -7.12
CA PRO A 34 0.37 -1.90 -5.72
C PRO A 34 -0.37 -0.87 -4.89
N GLY A 35 -0.21 0.43 -5.17
CA GLY A 35 -0.88 1.49 -4.42
C GLY A 35 -2.40 1.39 -4.40
N ARG A 36 -3.01 1.00 -5.52
CA ARG A 36 -4.47 0.84 -5.63
C ARG A 36 -4.96 -0.41 -4.91
N LEU A 37 -4.22 -1.51 -5.03
CA LEU A 37 -4.55 -2.76 -4.33
C LEU A 37 -4.45 -2.57 -2.81
N GLY A 38 -3.40 -1.90 -2.34
CA GLY A 38 -3.21 -1.58 -0.93
C GLY A 38 -4.28 -0.63 -0.41
N LEU A 39 -4.60 0.44 -1.14
CA LEU A 39 -5.67 1.37 -0.74
C LEU A 39 -7.02 0.65 -0.61
N ALA A 40 -7.37 -0.19 -1.59
CA ALA A 40 -8.61 -0.95 -1.55
C ALA A 40 -8.65 -1.92 -0.37
N ALA A 41 -7.56 -2.66 -0.12
CA ALA A 41 -7.47 -3.59 1.00
C ALA A 41 -7.56 -2.86 2.35
N PHE A 42 -6.83 -1.76 2.52
CA PHE A 42 -6.83 -0.96 3.75
C PHE A 42 -8.21 -0.35 4.02
N ALA A 43 -8.86 0.23 3.01
CA ALA A 43 -10.21 0.77 3.15
C ALA A 43 -11.23 -0.30 3.57
N ARG A 44 -11.07 -1.55 3.08
CA ARG A 44 -11.90 -2.68 3.50
C ARG A 44 -11.63 -3.08 4.95
N GLN A 45 -10.38 -3.09 5.39
CA GLN A 45 -10.01 -3.37 6.78
C GLN A 45 -10.60 -2.33 7.74
N ILE A 46 -10.52 -1.03 7.43
CA ILE A 46 -11.15 0.05 8.22
C ILE A 46 -12.66 -0.16 8.36
N ARG A 47 -13.32 -0.68 7.32
CA ARG A 47 -14.76 -0.98 7.31
C ARG A 47 -15.15 -2.32 7.96
N GLY A 48 -14.20 -3.02 8.59
CA GLY A 48 -14.45 -4.32 9.22
C GLY A 48 -14.47 -5.52 8.26
N ALA A 49 -14.23 -5.31 6.96
CA ALA A 49 -14.18 -6.38 5.95
C ALA A 49 -12.76 -6.97 5.78
N GLY A 50 -11.94 -6.93 6.82
CA GLY A 50 -10.56 -7.41 6.80
C GLY A 50 -10.42 -8.92 6.55
N HIS A 51 -11.38 -9.70 7.03
CA HIS A 51 -11.41 -11.17 6.89
C HIS A 51 -12.06 -11.67 5.60
N ALA A 52 -12.60 -10.76 4.77
CA ALA A 52 -13.20 -11.12 3.50
C ALA A 52 -12.18 -11.77 2.56
N MET A 53 -12.60 -12.81 1.83
CA MET A 53 -11.75 -13.49 0.84
C MET A 53 -11.20 -12.53 -0.23
N SER A 54 -11.99 -11.53 -0.64
CA SER A 54 -11.56 -10.50 -1.59
C SER A 54 -10.43 -9.63 -1.05
N THR A 55 -10.47 -9.27 0.25
CA THR A 55 -9.36 -8.58 0.93
C THR A 55 -8.12 -9.46 0.97
N GLY A 56 -8.29 -10.75 1.32
CA GLY A 56 -7.21 -11.74 1.28
C GLY A 56 -6.54 -11.85 -0.08
N ASN A 57 -7.33 -11.90 -1.16
CA ASN A 57 -6.83 -11.95 -2.53
C ASN A 57 -6.06 -10.69 -2.94
N GLN A 58 -6.53 -9.50 -2.55
CA GLN A 58 -5.81 -8.24 -2.78
C GLN A 58 -4.45 -8.25 -2.07
N LEU A 59 -4.41 -8.64 -0.79
CA LEU A 59 -3.19 -8.73 -0.01
C LEU A 59 -2.20 -9.77 -0.58
N SER A 60 -2.70 -10.89 -1.09
CA SER A 60 -1.86 -11.91 -1.73
C SER A 60 -1.25 -11.42 -3.05
N ARG A 61 -1.97 -10.61 -3.84
CA ARG A 61 -1.41 -10.00 -5.06
C ARG A 61 -0.28 -9.02 -4.77
N LEU A 62 -0.31 -8.32 -3.62
CA LEU A 62 0.80 -7.47 -3.19
C LEU A 62 2.12 -8.25 -2.98
N MET A 63 2.05 -9.55 -2.68
CA MET A 63 3.25 -10.39 -2.51
C MET A 63 4.02 -10.65 -3.81
N GLN A 64 3.41 -10.34 -4.96
CA GLN A 64 4.09 -10.37 -6.27
C GLN A 64 4.80 -9.05 -6.58
N GLN A 65 4.59 -8.03 -5.75
CA GLN A 65 5.03 -6.65 -5.98
C GLN A 65 5.70 -6.09 -4.72
N ILE A 66 6.60 -6.90 -4.13
CA ILE A 66 7.39 -6.49 -2.96
C ILE A 66 8.19 -5.23 -3.31
N PRO A 67 8.33 -4.26 -2.39
CA PRO A 67 9.11 -3.05 -2.62
C PRO A 67 10.51 -3.36 -3.18
N GLY A 68 10.88 -2.60 -4.20
CA GLY A 68 12.11 -2.73 -4.96
C GLY A 68 12.22 -1.59 -5.96
N SER A 69 13.34 -1.51 -6.67
CA SER A 69 13.51 -0.55 -7.75
C SER A 69 12.98 -1.09 -9.08
N ASP A 70 12.51 -0.19 -9.94
CA ASP A 70 12.21 -0.54 -11.33
C ASP A 70 13.48 -0.67 -12.19
N ALA A 71 13.31 -0.85 -13.51
CA ALA A 71 14.40 -1.00 -14.45
C ALA A 71 15.31 0.25 -14.56
N ASP A 72 14.79 1.43 -14.20
CA ASP A 72 15.54 2.70 -14.18
C ASP A 72 16.10 3.00 -12.78
N GLU A 73 16.13 2.00 -11.89
CA GLU A 73 16.53 2.10 -10.49
C GLU A 73 15.67 3.08 -9.65
N ARG A 74 14.44 3.37 -10.08
CA ARG A 74 13.52 4.27 -9.39
C ARG A 74 12.61 3.52 -8.42
N LEU A 75 12.29 4.19 -7.33
CA LEU A 75 11.42 3.71 -6.26
C LEU A 75 10.03 4.35 -6.38
N ASP A 76 8.98 3.59 -6.08
CA ASP A 76 7.60 4.12 -6.02
C ASP A 76 7.10 4.23 -4.58
N VAL A 77 7.80 5.04 -3.79
CA VAL A 77 7.53 5.21 -2.35
C VAL A 77 6.11 5.71 -2.05
N MET A 78 5.48 6.39 -3.01
CA MET A 78 4.09 6.84 -2.89
C MET A 78 3.12 5.68 -3.08
N ALA A 79 3.33 4.84 -4.10
CA ALA A 79 2.49 3.66 -4.30
C ALA A 79 2.60 2.66 -3.14
N TRP A 80 3.69 2.64 -2.38
CA TRP A 80 3.86 1.67 -1.29
C TRP A 80 3.13 2.00 -0.01
N TYR A 81 2.73 3.26 0.21
CA TYR A 81 2.21 3.68 1.52
C TYR A 81 0.96 2.91 1.97
N PHE A 82 -0.09 2.87 1.14
CA PHE A 82 -1.31 2.14 1.48
C PHE A 82 -1.12 0.61 1.56
N PRO A 83 -0.37 -0.04 0.64
CA PRO A 83 0.05 -1.44 0.80
C PRO A 83 0.72 -1.72 2.15
N THR A 84 1.65 -0.85 2.57
CA THR A 84 2.35 -0.97 3.84
C THR A 84 1.36 -0.96 5.00
N LEU A 85 0.41 -0.01 5.03
CA LEU A 85 -0.64 0.02 6.05
C LEU A 85 -1.53 -1.23 6.02
N ALA A 86 -1.98 -1.65 4.82
CA ALA A 86 -2.86 -2.79 4.66
C ALA A 86 -2.23 -4.10 5.14
N LEU A 87 -0.96 -4.31 4.82
CA LEU A 87 -0.20 -5.49 5.22
C LEU A 87 0.16 -5.44 6.70
N ARG A 88 0.50 -4.27 7.25
CA ARG A 88 0.77 -4.10 8.69
C ARG A 88 -0.41 -4.57 9.55
N GLU A 89 -1.64 -4.36 9.10
CA GLU A 89 -2.84 -4.86 9.80
C GLU A 89 -2.98 -6.39 9.84
N THR A 90 -2.33 -7.12 8.93
CA THR A 90 -2.42 -8.60 8.95
C THR A 90 -1.57 -9.19 10.08
N ARG A 91 -0.44 -8.56 10.40
CA ARG A 91 0.60 -9.04 11.35
C ARG A 91 1.08 -10.47 11.06
N ASP A 92 1.00 -10.90 9.81
CA ASP A 92 1.36 -12.25 9.40
C ASP A 92 2.69 -12.30 8.61
N ARG A 93 2.96 -13.43 7.95
CA ARG A 93 4.17 -13.61 7.13
C ARG A 93 4.24 -12.65 5.95
N ARG A 94 3.10 -12.19 5.41
CA ARG A 94 3.05 -11.24 4.29
C ARG A 94 3.57 -9.88 4.72
N TRP A 95 3.17 -9.44 5.92
CA TRP A 95 3.70 -8.22 6.54
C TRP A 95 5.22 -8.26 6.67
N ARG A 96 5.76 -9.31 7.31
CA ARG A 96 7.22 -9.43 7.51
C ARG A 96 7.97 -9.35 6.19
N ARG A 97 7.56 -10.15 5.20
CA ARG A 97 8.18 -10.15 3.87
C ARG A 97 8.13 -8.78 3.19
N TRP A 98 7.00 -8.08 3.29
CA TRP A 98 6.86 -6.73 2.74
C TRP A 98 7.78 -5.74 3.46
N ASN A 99 7.76 -5.75 4.79
CA ASN A 99 8.54 -4.83 5.61
C ASN A 99 10.05 -5.03 5.42
N ASP A 100 10.52 -6.28 5.36
CA ASP A 100 11.94 -6.58 5.11
C ASP A 100 12.38 -6.04 3.73
N GLY A 101 11.54 -6.20 2.71
CA GLY A 101 11.80 -5.65 1.38
C GLY A 101 11.78 -4.12 1.35
N LEU A 102 10.82 -3.51 2.05
CA LEU A 102 10.67 -2.07 2.19
C LEU A 102 11.87 -1.44 2.89
N GLU A 103 12.25 -1.95 4.06
CA GLU A 103 13.39 -1.48 4.85
C GLU A 103 14.68 -1.61 4.06
N LYS A 104 14.96 -2.80 3.51
CA LYS A 104 16.17 -3.04 2.72
C LYS A 104 16.26 -2.06 1.54
N THR A 105 15.17 -1.88 0.81
CA THR A 105 15.12 -1.01 -0.37
C THR A 105 15.34 0.45 0.01
N LEU A 106 14.60 0.95 1.00
CA LEU A 106 14.66 2.36 1.39
C LEU A 106 16.00 2.71 2.03
N ILE A 107 16.50 1.90 2.97
CA ILE A 107 17.78 2.16 3.66
C ILE A 107 18.94 2.16 2.65
N THR A 108 18.96 1.22 1.70
CA THR A 108 20.02 1.16 0.67
C THR A 108 19.97 2.37 -0.28
N ALA A 109 18.78 2.93 -0.50
CA ALA A 109 18.61 4.06 -1.41
C ALA A 109 18.86 5.43 -0.76
N MET A 110 18.90 5.50 0.57
CA MET A 110 19.22 6.73 1.29
C MET A 110 20.68 7.14 1.03
N HIS A 111 20.88 8.44 0.96
CA HIS A 111 22.19 9.07 0.88
C HIS A 111 22.55 9.66 2.24
N SER A 112 23.82 9.52 2.63
CA SER A 112 24.35 10.09 3.87
C SER A 112 25.34 11.21 3.53
N GLY A 113 25.05 12.41 4.01
CA GLY A 113 25.92 13.58 3.90
C GLY A 113 27.06 13.56 4.91
N SER A 114 28.08 14.39 4.68
CA SER A 114 29.26 14.51 5.54
C SER A 114 28.98 15.08 6.94
N ASN A 115 27.85 15.75 7.10
CA ASN A 115 27.35 16.34 8.35
C ASN A 115 26.42 15.39 9.13
N GLY A 116 26.25 14.14 8.68
CA GLY A 116 25.34 13.17 9.30
C GLY A 116 23.89 13.29 8.86
N GLU A 117 23.57 14.17 7.91
CA GLU A 117 22.24 14.21 7.28
C GLU A 117 22.01 12.95 6.46
N VAL A 118 20.78 12.44 6.51
CA VAL A 118 20.35 11.28 5.71
C VAL A 118 19.06 11.64 5.00
N TRP A 119 19.04 11.48 3.68
CA TRP A 119 17.87 11.77 2.86
C TRP A 119 17.75 10.79 1.70
N LEU A 120 16.54 10.68 1.13
CA LEU A 120 16.32 9.95 -0.10
C LEU A 120 16.35 10.95 -1.27
N PRO A 121 17.31 10.83 -2.22
CA PRO A 121 17.34 11.73 -3.36
C PRO A 121 16.08 11.58 -4.22
N GLY A 122 15.40 12.68 -4.52
CA GLY A 122 14.19 12.70 -5.33
C GLY A 122 14.42 12.17 -6.75
N SER A 123 15.65 12.23 -7.27
CA SER A 123 16.04 11.61 -8.54
C SER A 123 15.85 10.08 -8.56
N ARG A 124 15.91 9.43 -7.39
CA ARG A 124 15.66 7.98 -7.22
C ARG A 124 14.19 7.63 -7.03
N VAL A 125 13.29 8.61 -6.96
CA VAL A 125 11.88 8.39 -6.69
C VAL A 125 11.03 8.76 -7.90
N ARG A 126 10.15 7.84 -8.29
CA ARG A 126 9.20 8.03 -9.37
C ARG A 126 8.28 9.21 -9.04
N TYR A 127 8.07 10.08 -10.03
CA TYR A 127 7.23 11.28 -9.94
C TYR A 127 7.69 12.36 -8.94
N ALA A 128 8.81 12.18 -8.23
CA ALA A 128 9.30 13.20 -7.30
C ALA A 128 9.74 14.49 -8.00
N GLN A 129 10.18 14.41 -9.27
CA GLN A 129 10.57 15.57 -10.06
C GLN A 129 9.45 16.61 -10.22
N SER A 130 8.18 16.18 -10.19
CA SER A 130 7.02 17.07 -10.25
C SER A 130 6.92 18.04 -9.05
N PHE A 131 7.66 17.77 -7.97
CA PHE A 131 7.75 18.62 -6.79
C PHE A 131 8.90 19.65 -6.86
N GLY A 132 9.66 19.67 -7.97
CA GLY A 132 10.72 20.65 -8.21
C GLY A 132 11.75 20.69 -7.06
N PRO A 133 12.04 21.87 -6.48
CA PRO A 133 12.99 22.00 -5.37
C PRO A 133 12.65 21.16 -4.12
N ALA A 134 11.40 20.74 -3.97
CA ALA A 134 10.95 19.94 -2.83
C ALA A 134 11.01 18.42 -3.07
N ALA A 135 11.61 17.95 -4.19
CA ALA A 135 11.65 16.54 -4.55
C ALA A 135 12.31 15.65 -3.46
N ASP A 136 13.47 16.06 -2.94
CA ASP A 136 14.20 15.32 -1.90
C ASP A 136 13.42 15.29 -0.57
N LEU A 137 12.78 16.41 -0.23
CA LEU A 137 11.93 16.50 0.95
C LEU A 137 10.73 15.56 0.85
N MET A 138 10.01 15.57 -0.28
CA MET A 138 8.87 14.68 -0.52
C MET A 138 9.31 13.21 -0.51
N ALA A 139 10.39 12.87 -1.21
CA ALA A 139 10.95 11.52 -1.24
C ALA A 139 11.30 11.02 0.17
N THR A 140 12.01 11.85 0.93
CA THR A 140 12.43 11.52 2.30
C THR A 140 11.23 11.39 3.24
N ALA A 141 10.28 12.32 3.18
CA ALA A 141 9.06 12.27 3.99
C ALA A 141 8.26 10.99 3.72
N MET A 142 8.08 10.62 2.44
CA MET A 142 7.39 9.39 2.08
C MET A 142 8.13 8.13 2.49
N ALA A 143 9.46 8.10 2.37
CA ALA A 143 10.27 6.99 2.86
C ALA A 143 10.11 6.81 4.38
N VAL A 144 10.21 7.90 5.15
CA VAL A 144 10.04 7.89 6.60
C VAL A 144 8.62 7.46 6.99
N LEU A 145 7.58 7.94 6.31
CA LEU A 145 6.19 7.52 6.57
C LEU A 145 5.98 6.01 6.38
N ASN A 146 6.63 5.44 5.36
CA ASN A 146 6.62 3.99 5.12
C ASN A 146 7.36 3.23 6.23
N LEU A 147 8.56 3.65 6.60
CA LEU A 147 9.37 3.02 7.67
C LEU A 147 8.70 3.11 9.05
N GLN A 148 7.96 4.19 9.31
CA GLN A 148 7.24 4.37 10.57
C GLN A 148 6.05 3.42 10.74
N ALA A 149 5.57 2.75 9.68
CA ALA A 149 4.36 1.93 9.74
C ALA A 149 4.44 0.80 10.77
N SER A 150 5.64 0.21 10.97
CA SER A 150 5.92 -0.81 11.98
C SER A 150 5.67 -0.34 13.41
N TYR A 151 5.88 0.95 13.67
CA TYR A 151 5.84 1.56 15.00
C TYR A 151 4.50 2.23 15.32
N ARG A 152 3.69 2.52 14.29
CA ARG A 152 2.37 3.11 14.50
C ARG A 152 1.41 2.07 15.07
N TYR A 153 0.65 2.43 16.08
CA TYR A 153 -0.48 1.64 16.56
C TYR A 153 -1.79 2.19 15.97
N LEU A 154 -2.42 1.43 15.06
CA LEU A 154 -3.81 1.61 14.67
C LEU A 154 -4.66 0.47 15.28
N PRO A 155 -5.62 0.75 16.17
CA PRO A 155 -6.55 -0.24 16.70
C PRO A 155 -7.69 -0.47 15.69
N LEU A 156 -7.39 -1.10 14.55
CA LEU A 156 -8.43 -1.47 13.55
C LEU A 156 -9.12 -2.81 13.86
N ARG A 157 -8.82 -3.41 15.02
CA ARG A 157 -9.49 -4.62 15.53
C ARG A 157 -10.20 -4.25 16.83
N GLY A 158 -11.52 -4.14 16.74
CA GLY A 158 -12.47 -4.23 17.84
C GLY A 158 -13.33 -5.47 17.64
#